data_AF-A0A1Q2LK65-F1
#
_entry.id   AF-A0A1Q2LK65-F1
#
_cell.length_a   1.000
_cell.length_b   1.000
_cell.length_c   1.000
_cell.angle_alpha   90.00
_cell.angle_beta   90.00
_cell.angle_gamma   90.00
#
_symmetry.space_group_name_H-M   'P 1'
#
loop_
_entity.id
_entity.type
_entity.pdbx_description
1 polymer ?
#
loop_
_entity_poly.entity_id
_entity_poly.type
_entity_poly.pdbx_seq_one_letter_code
_entity_poly.pdbx_strand_id
1 'polypeptide(L)'
;MQDNATENNTNFQQTKQIQEKQILEMYYSYGENKQKLDSISKHTDDINLHIITQGYENGEIVDVTLEFQGESFQTSATIQDNQAIIINILNKV
;
A
#
# COMPACT_ATOMS: atom_id res chain seq x y z
N MET A 1 -16.97 0.77 60.74
CA MET A 1 -15.86 0.16 59.97
C MET A 1 -16.43 -0.32 58.65
N GLN A 2 -15.68 -0.09 57.56
CA GLN A 2 -15.84 -0.60 56.19
C GLN A 2 -17.13 -0.17 55.42
N ASP A 3 -17.11 0.30 54.17
CA ASP A 3 -16.05 0.65 53.21
C ASP A 3 -16.65 1.59 52.15
N ASN A 4 -15.95 2.68 51.82
CA ASN A 4 -16.22 3.49 50.63
C ASN A 4 -15.46 2.88 49.44
N ALA A 5 -16.16 2.19 48.54
CA ALA A 5 -15.58 1.79 47.26
C ALA A 5 -15.76 2.94 46.25
N THR A 6 -14.74 3.76 46.09
CA THR A 6 -14.64 4.72 44.99
C THR A 6 -14.23 3.96 43.73
N GLU A 7 -15.18 3.73 42.83
CA GLU A 7 -14.91 3.19 41.50
C GLU A 7 -14.17 4.25 40.67
N ASN A 8 -12.85 4.09 40.57
CA ASN A 8 -12.02 4.90 39.68
C ASN A 8 -12.27 4.46 38.23
N ASN A 9 -13.17 5.16 37.57
CA ASN A 9 -13.43 5.01 36.14
C ASN A 9 -12.34 5.74 35.34
N THR A 10 -11.15 5.15 35.27
CA THR A 10 -10.09 5.62 34.37
C THR A 10 -10.45 5.27 32.94
N ASN A 11 -11.04 6.25 32.25
CA ASN A 11 -11.27 6.25 30.82
C ASN A 11 -9.90 6.35 30.13
N PHE A 12 -9.29 5.21 29.82
CA PHE A 12 -8.10 5.15 28.97
C PHE A 12 -8.50 5.53 27.55
N GLN A 13 -8.43 6.83 27.25
CA GLN A 13 -8.45 7.31 25.86
C GLN A 13 -7.16 6.83 25.21
N GLN A 14 -7.22 5.68 24.56
CA GLN A 14 -6.12 5.19 23.74
C GLN A 14 -6.04 6.09 22.51
N THR A 15 -5.19 7.11 22.58
CA THR A 15 -4.87 7.95 21.43
C THR A 15 -4.14 7.06 20.43
N LYS A 16 -4.86 6.64 19.38
CA LYS A 16 -4.24 6.00 18.21
C LYS A 16 -3.23 7.01 17.68
N GLN A 17 -1.94 6.73 17.83
CA GLN A 17 -0.92 7.53 17.18
C GLN A 17 -1.18 7.41 15.68
N ILE A 18 -1.69 8.49 15.08
CA ILE A 18 -1.90 8.55 13.64
C ILE A 18 -0.50 8.62 13.03
N GLN A 19 -0.04 7.47 12.53
CA GLN A 19 1.18 7.44 11.75
C GLN A 19 0.91 8.17 10.42
N GLU A 20 1.82 9.05 10.02
CA GLU A 20 1.69 9.76 8.74
C GLU A 20 1.69 8.76 7.58
N LYS A 21 0.75 8.95 6.64
CA LYS A 21 0.62 8.14 5.44
C LYS A 21 1.69 8.52 4.43
N GLN A 22 2.51 7.55 4.05
CA GLN A 22 3.63 7.77 3.14
C GLN A 22 3.81 6.60 2.16
N ILE A 23 4.20 6.92 0.94
CA ILE A 23 4.74 5.94 -0.02
C ILE A 23 6.25 5.89 0.19
N LEU A 24 6.77 4.73 0.60
CA LEU A 24 8.19 4.54 0.91
C LEU A 24 9.02 4.15 -0.32
N GLU A 25 8.47 3.27 -1.16
CA GLU A 25 9.16 2.76 -2.34
C GLU A 25 8.15 2.39 -3.43
N MET A 26 8.53 2.61 -4.69
CA MET A 26 7.86 2.03 -5.85
C MET A 26 8.88 1.33 -6.73
N TYR A 27 8.58 0.11 -7.17
CA TYR A 27 9.45 -0.63 -8.07
C TYR A 27 8.65 -1.54 -8.99
N TYR A 28 9.28 -1.86 -10.13
CA TYR A 28 8.74 -2.82 -11.07
C TYR A 28 9.32 -4.21 -10.85
N SER A 29 8.54 -5.23 -11.14
CA SER A 29 8.98 -6.62 -11.23
C SER A 29 8.42 -7.28 -12.49
N TYR A 30 8.90 -8.46 -12.84
CA TYR A 30 8.39 -9.20 -14.00
C TYR A 30 8.19 -10.69 -13.72
N GLY A 31 7.27 -11.29 -14.48
CA GLY A 31 6.93 -12.71 -14.42
C GLY A 31 6.24 -13.14 -13.13
N GLU A 32 5.85 -14.43 -13.06
CA GLU A 32 5.10 -14.98 -11.92
C GLU A 32 5.84 -14.87 -10.59
N ASN A 33 7.16 -15.03 -10.64
CA ASN A 33 8.07 -14.94 -9.50
C ASN A 33 8.31 -13.50 -9.01
N LYS A 34 7.78 -12.48 -9.70
CA LYS A 34 7.90 -11.05 -9.34
C LYS A 34 9.35 -10.66 -9.09
N GLN A 35 10.23 -11.06 -10.02
CA GLN A 35 11.64 -10.70 -9.93
C GLN A 35 11.78 -9.19 -10.12
N LYS A 36 12.33 -8.50 -9.14
CA LYS A 36 12.54 -7.04 -9.17
C LYS A 36 13.39 -6.65 -10.38
N LEU A 37 13.02 -5.55 -11.03
CA LEU A 37 13.76 -4.98 -12.15
C LEU A 37 14.83 -4.02 -11.65
N ASP A 38 16.10 -4.41 -11.82
CA ASP A 38 17.26 -3.63 -11.38
C ASP A 38 17.82 -2.70 -12.47
N SER A 39 17.35 -2.79 -13.72
CA SER A 39 17.79 -1.95 -14.86
C SER A 39 16.82 -2.00 -16.06
N ILE A 40 17.19 -1.37 -17.20
CA ILE A 40 16.41 -1.37 -18.46
C ILE A 40 16.10 -2.82 -18.87
N SER A 41 14.84 -3.20 -18.74
CA SER A 41 14.36 -4.52 -19.14
C SER A 41 13.90 -4.53 -20.60
N LYS A 42 14.20 -5.60 -21.32
CA LYS A 42 13.57 -5.90 -22.62
C LYS A 42 12.26 -6.67 -22.45
N HIS A 43 11.91 -7.07 -21.23
CA HIS A 43 10.63 -7.70 -20.92
C HIS A 43 9.59 -6.60 -20.80
N THR A 44 8.71 -6.49 -21.78
CA THR A 44 7.54 -5.60 -21.78
C THR A 44 6.28 -6.31 -21.29
N ASP A 45 6.33 -7.64 -21.25
CA ASP A 45 5.21 -8.50 -20.96
C ASP A 45 5.30 -8.93 -19.49
N ASP A 46 4.17 -8.97 -18.80
CA ASP A 46 4.03 -9.36 -17.40
C ASP A 46 4.78 -8.48 -16.37
N ILE A 47 4.77 -7.15 -16.58
CA ILE A 47 5.31 -6.18 -15.63
C ILE A 47 4.32 -5.95 -14.48
N ASN A 48 4.82 -5.98 -13.25
CA ASN A 48 4.05 -5.67 -12.04
C ASN A 48 4.59 -4.40 -11.38
N LEU A 49 3.70 -3.58 -10.83
CA LEU A 49 4.07 -2.43 -10.00
C LEU A 49 3.88 -2.79 -8.52
N HIS A 50 4.93 -2.62 -7.73
CA HIS A 50 4.90 -2.75 -6.28
C HIS A 50 4.99 -1.37 -5.63
N ILE A 51 4.13 -1.14 -4.64
CA ILE A 51 4.08 0.10 -3.86
C ILE A 51 4.21 -0.28 -2.38
N ILE A 52 5.28 0.18 -1.73
CA ILE A 52 5.51 0.00 -0.30
C ILE A 52 5.06 1.25 0.42
N THR A 53 4.28 1.08 1.49
CA THR A 53 3.59 2.16 2.18
C THR A 53 3.87 2.13 3.68
N GLN A 54 3.54 3.22 4.37
CA GLN A 54 3.55 3.32 5.81
C GLN A 54 2.34 4.14 6.27
N GLY A 55 1.77 3.80 7.43
CA GLY A 55 0.65 4.54 8.01
C GLY A 55 -0.70 4.29 7.33
N TYR A 56 -0.74 3.35 6.38
CA TYR A 56 -1.97 2.87 5.76
C TYR A 56 -2.50 1.62 6.48
N GLU A 57 -3.81 1.46 6.48
CA GLU A 57 -4.50 0.28 7.01
C GLU A 57 -4.75 -0.76 5.92
N ASN A 58 -4.82 -2.03 6.33
CA ASN A 58 -5.22 -3.11 5.43
C ASN A 58 -6.65 -2.86 4.92
N GLY A 59 -6.83 -2.95 3.60
CA GLY A 59 -8.10 -2.65 2.93
C GLY A 59 -8.20 -1.22 2.39
N GLU A 60 -7.28 -0.31 2.74
CA GLU A 60 -7.20 1.00 2.09
C GLU A 60 -6.81 0.88 0.61
N ILE A 61 -7.17 1.87 -0.18
CA ILE A 61 -6.97 1.89 -1.63
C ILE A 61 -5.97 2.99 -1.97
N VAL A 62 -5.01 2.66 -2.84
CA VAL A 62 -4.19 3.64 -3.54
C VAL A 62 -4.65 3.73 -4.99
N ASP A 63 -5.02 4.94 -5.40
CA ASP A 63 -5.30 5.25 -6.80
C ASP A 63 -3.99 5.62 -7.50
N VAL A 64 -3.74 5.00 -8.64
CA VAL A 64 -2.52 5.14 -9.42
C VAL A 64 -2.90 5.62 -10.81
N THR A 65 -2.35 6.77 -11.20
CA THR A 65 -2.37 7.22 -12.60
C THR A 65 -0.99 6.97 -13.19
N LEU A 66 -0.96 6.28 -14.31
CA LEU A 66 0.25 6.03 -15.06
C LEU A 66 0.14 6.67 -16.43
N GLU A 67 1.26 7.20 -16.91
CA GLU A 67 1.37 7.80 -18.23
C GLU A 67 2.40 7.01 -19.05
N PHE A 68 1.97 6.52 -20.20
CA PHE A 68 2.84 5.75 -21.11
C PHE A 68 2.50 6.06 -22.56
N GLN A 69 3.51 6.39 -23.36
CA GLN A 69 3.38 6.70 -24.79
C GLN A 69 2.32 7.76 -25.13
N GLY A 70 2.09 8.73 -24.24
CA GLY A 70 1.10 9.80 -24.44
C GLY A 70 -0.34 9.40 -24.09
N GLU A 71 -0.55 8.20 -23.54
CA GLU A 71 -1.81 7.77 -22.97
C GLU A 71 -1.72 7.74 -21.44
N SER A 72 -2.81 8.12 -20.77
CA SER A 72 -2.95 8.00 -19.31
C SER A 72 -3.90 6.87 -18.98
N PHE A 73 -3.51 6.02 -18.03
CA PHE A 73 -4.32 4.94 -17.51
C PHE A 73 -4.42 5.04 -15.99
N GLN A 74 -5.63 4.82 -15.48
CA GLN A 74 -5.92 4.86 -14.05
C GLN A 74 -6.26 3.46 -13.58
N THR A 75 -5.72 3.11 -12.43
CA THR A 75 -6.01 1.86 -11.74
C THR A 75 -5.93 2.09 -10.24
N SER A 76 -6.39 1.11 -9.47
CA SER A 76 -6.38 1.17 -8.02
C SER A 76 -5.87 -0.15 -7.46
N ALA A 77 -5.21 -0.10 -6.32
CA ALA A 77 -4.77 -1.29 -5.63
C ALA A 77 -5.07 -1.22 -4.13
N THR A 78 -5.48 -2.35 -3.58
CA THR A 78 -5.74 -2.49 -2.15
C THR A 78 -4.43 -2.71 -1.42
N ILE A 79 -4.24 -1.98 -0.32
CA ILE A 79 -3.12 -2.16 0.59
C ILE A 79 -3.39 -3.38 1.46
N GLN A 80 -2.40 -4.27 1.52
CA GLN A 80 -2.32 -5.38 2.45
C GLN A 80 -0.87 -5.48 2.94
N ASP A 81 -0.72 -5.59 4.26
CA ASP A 81 0.59 -5.72 4.91
C ASP A 81 1.59 -4.64 4.48
N ASN A 82 1.10 -3.39 4.47
CA ASN A 82 1.82 -2.19 4.02
C ASN A 82 2.26 -2.20 2.54
N GLN A 83 1.71 -3.08 1.71
CA GLN A 83 2.03 -3.17 0.29
C GLN A 83 0.78 -3.14 -0.59
N ALA A 84 0.90 -2.55 -1.77
CA ALA A 84 -0.02 -2.74 -2.87
C ALA A 84 0.74 -3.28 -4.09
N ILE A 85 0.14 -4.24 -4.81
CA ILE A 85 0.72 -4.82 -6.04
C ILE A 85 -0.32 -4.76 -7.15
N ILE A 86 0.07 -4.19 -8.29
CA ILE A 86 -0.72 -4.23 -9.52
C ILE A 86 0.01 -5.15 -10.50
N ILE A 87 -0.63 -6.25 -10.86
CA ILE A 87 -0.10 -7.27 -11.77
C ILE A 87 -0.37 -6.86 -13.21
N ASN A 88 0.59 -7.11 -14.09
CA ASN A 88 0.47 -6.85 -15.54
C ASN A 88 0.05 -5.40 -15.85
N ILE A 89 0.71 -4.44 -15.22
CA ILE A 89 0.36 -3.01 -15.22
C ILE A 89 0.30 -2.38 -16.62
N LEU A 90 0.95 -2.99 -17.61
CA LEU A 90 0.99 -2.51 -19.01
C LEU A 90 0.02 -3.26 -19.93
N ASN A 91 -0.59 -4.35 -19.47
CA ASN A 91 -1.56 -5.10 -20.25
C ASN A 91 -2.89 -4.35 -20.14
N LYS A 92 -3.24 -3.60 -21.20
CA LYS A 92 -4.55 -2.96 -21.32
C LYS A 92 -5.64 -4.00 -21.11
N VAL A 93 -6.63 -3.67 -20.27
CA VAL A 93 -7.88 -4.43 -20.10
C VAL A 93 -8.77 -4.23 -21.32
#